data_AF-X0ZB91-F1
#
_entry.id   AF-X0ZB91-F1
#
_cell.length_a   1.000
_cell.length_b   1.000
_cell.length_c   1.000
_cell.angle_alpha   90.00
_cell.angle_beta   90.00
_cell.angle_gamma   90.00
#
_symmetry.space_group_name_H-M   'P 1'
#
loop_
_entity.id
_entity.type
_entity.pdbx_description
1 polymer ?
#
loop_
_entity_poly.entity_id
_entity_poly.type
_entity_poly.pdbx_seq_one_letter_code
_entity_poly.pdbx_strand_id
1 'polypeptide(L)'
;MGRQVAIASAGFSEHASKRSDVNMAELVSEAVEDCLKNAPGVELDDIDAFVNGNMPAFEGSNMPELWMTDWMGARNKPLLRVTTGGTTGGTVAIAGYYTVAASLPKVDTVLAIAFLALLT
;
A
#
# COMPACT_ATOMS: atom_id res chain seq x y z
N MET A 1 0.66 27.05 1.28
CA MET A 1 1.76 26.17 0.86
C MET A 1 1.54 24.83 1.56
N GLY A 2 1.50 23.72 0.82
CA GLY A 2 1.30 22.39 1.41
C GLY A 2 2.52 21.92 2.21
N ARG A 3 2.36 20.89 3.06
CA ARG A 3 3.48 20.29 3.79
C ARG A 3 4.54 19.79 2.82
N GLN A 4 5.80 19.91 3.22
CA GLN A 4 6.90 19.26 2.51
C GLN A 4 6.83 17.76 2.83
N VAL A 5 6.65 16.95 1.79
CA VAL A 5 6.53 15.49 1.90
C VAL A 5 7.82 14.86 1.40
N ALA A 6 8.27 13.80 2.06
CA ALA A 6 9.42 13.00 1.66
C ALA A 6 9.02 11.52 1.61
N ILE A 7 9.75 10.74 0.82
CA ILE A 7 9.67 9.28 0.83
C ILE A 7 10.69 8.78 1.85
N ALA A 8 10.22 8.13 2.92
CA ALA A 8 11.08 7.59 3.97
C ALA A 8 11.70 6.24 3.57
N SER A 9 10.91 5.38 2.93
CA SER A 9 11.36 4.08 2.43
C SER A 9 10.50 3.60 1.25
N ALA A 10 10.97 2.55 0.60
CA ALA A 10 10.24 1.76 -0.38
C ALA A 10 10.62 0.29 -0.19
N GLY A 11 9.70 -0.62 -0.51
CA GLY A 11 9.93 -2.06 -0.45
C GLY A 11 9.11 -2.79 -1.52
N PHE A 12 9.56 -4.01 -1.83
CA PHE A 12 9.02 -4.79 -2.94
C PHE A 12 8.99 -6.28 -2.61
N SER A 13 7.92 -6.96 -3.02
CA SER A 13 7.91 -8.42 -3.13
C SER A 13 8.69 -8.86 -4.37
N GLU A 14 9.04 -10.16 -4.45
CA GLU A 14 9.67 -10.71 -5.65
C GLU A 14 8.75 -10.56 -6.87
N HIS A 15 9.28 -9.96 -7.93
CA HIS A 15 8.57 -9.83 -9.20
C HIS A 15 8.84 -11.04 -10.08
N ALA A 16 7.80 -11.84 -10.32
CA ALA A 16 7.84 -12.98 -11.21
C ALA A 16 6.62 -13.02 -12.12
N SER A 17 6.70 -13.79 -13.21
CA SER A 17 5.55 -14.03 -14.09
C SER A 17 4.42 -14.79 -13.38
N LYS A 18 4.76 -15.58 -12.35
CA LYS A 18 3.84 -16.31 -11.48
C LYS A 18 4.49 -16.60 -10.13
N ARG A 19 3.73 -16.46 -9.04
CA ARG A 19 4.09 -16.82 -7.66
C ARG A 19 2.99 -17.71 -7.08
N SER A 20 3.13 -19.04 -7.18
CA SER A 20 2.14 -20.00 -6.63
C SER A 20 2.42 -20.43 -5.20
N ASP A 21 3.51 -19.93 -4.63
CA ASP A 21 3.97 -20.15 -3.27
C ASP A 21 3.32 -19.21 -2.26
N VAL A 22 2.70 -18.12 -2.75
CA VAL A 22 2.07 -17.08 -1.95
C VAL A 22 0.75 -16.63 -2.55
N ASN A 23 -0.15 -16.15 -1.70
CA ASN A 23 -1.38 -15.48 -2.10
C ASN A 23 -1.23 -13.96 -2.13
N MET A 24 -2.27 -13.27 -2.58
CA MET A 24 -2.30 -11.80 -2.70
C MET A 24 -2.00 -11.06 -1.38
N ALA A 25 -2.48 -11.54 -0.24
CA ALA A 25 -2.21 -10.90 1.06
C ALA A 25 -0.76 -11.13 1.51
N GLU A 26 -0.21 -12.31 1.24
CA GLU A 26 1.20 -12.63 1.51
C GLU A 26 2.15 -11.80 0.65
N LEU A 27 1.85 -11.60 -0.64
CA LEU A 27 2.61 -10.70 -1.53
C LEU A 27 2.66 -9.27 -0.97
N VAL A 28 1.54 -8.78 -0.45
CA VAL A 28 1.49 -7.44 0.16
C VAL A 28 2.29 -7.41 1.46
N SER A 29 2.19 -8.45 2.30
CA SER A 29 2.98 -8.56 3.54
C SER A 29 4.48 -8.52 3.25
N GLU A 30 4.96 -9.29 2.26
CA GLU A 30 6.37 -9.29 1.84
C GLU A 30 6.86 -7.87 1.50
N ALA A 31 6.08 -7.13 0.71
CA ALA A 31 6.44 -5.77 0.28
C ALA A 31 6.39 -4.77 1.45
N VAL A 32 5.41 -4.89 2.36
CA VAL A 32 5.28 -4.05 3.55
C VAL A 32 6.45 -4.29 4.52
N GLU A 33 6.79 -5.56 4.77
CA GLU A 33 7.92 -5.94 5.62
C GLU A 33 9.25 -5.43 5.06
N ASP A 34 9.49 -5.60 3.75
CA ASP A 34 10.69 -5.06 3.09
C ASP A 34 10.74 -3.52 3.18
N CYS A 35 9.60 -2.85 3.03
CA CYS A 35 9.50 -1.39 3.14
C CYS A 35 9.85 -0.87 4.53
N LEU A 36 9.31 -1.51 5.58
CA LEU A 36 9.55 -1.13 6.98
C LEU A 36 10.98 -1.46 7.43
N LYS A 37 11.55 -2.57 6.94
CA LYS A 37 12.95 -2.94 7.20
C LYS A 37 13.93 -1.85 6.76
N ASN A 38 13.59 -1.09 5.72
CA ASN A 38 14.38 0.03 5.20
C ASN A 38 14.11 1.37 5.92
N ALA A 39 13.19 1.42 6.90
CA ALA A 39 12.86 2.58 7.72
C ALA A 39 13.04 2.24 9.22
N PRO A 40 14.29 2.15 9.73
CA PRO A 40 14.54 1.73 11.10
C PRO A 40 13.87 2.65 12.11
N GLY A 41 13.11 2.07 13.04
CA GLY A 41 12.37 2.79 14.08
C GLY A 41 10.98 3.27 13.66
N VAL A 42 10.50 2.87 12.48
CA VAL A 42 9.09 3.02 12.06
C VAL A 42 8.43 1.65 12.12
N GLU A 43 7.38 1.54 12.93
CA GLU A 43 6.57 0.34 13.05
C GLU A 43 5.23 0.52 12.32
N LEU A 44 4.49 -0.56 12.10
CA LEU A 44 3.14 -0.50 11.50
C LEU A 44 2.19 0.42 12.28
N ASP A 45 2.36 0.50 13.60
CA ASP A 45 1.54 1.36 14.47
C ASP A 45 1.75 2.85 14.20
N ASP A 46 2.92 3.25 13.69
CA ASP A 46 3.26 4.63 13.36
C ASP A 46 2.66 5.12 12.02
N ILE A 47 2.08 4.22 11.23
CA ILE A 47 1.41 4.57 9.97
C ILE A 47 0.02 5.15 10.27
N ASP A 48 -0.27 6.39 9.90
CA ASP A 48 -1.56 7.01 10.23
C ASP A 48 -2.67 6.66 9.24
N ALA A 49 -2.32 6.46 7.96
CA ALA A 49 -3.28 6.16 6.91
C ALA A 49 -2.65 5.35 5.78
N PHE A 50 -3.51 4.70 5.00
CA PHE A 50 -3.13 3.83 3.89
C PHE A 50 -3.70 4.35 2.59
N VAL A 51 -2.92 4.24 1.53
CA VAL A 51 -3.41 4.37 0.16
C VAL A 51 -3.16 3.05 -0.54
N ASN A 52 -4.21 2.39 -0.98
CA ASN A 52 -4.12 1.09 -1.62
C ASN A 52 -4.51 1.17 -3.10
N GLY A 53 -3.79 0.45 -3.95
CA GLY A 53 -4.14 0.31 -5.35
C GLY A 53 -3.99 -1.11 -5.86
N ASN A 54 -5.06 -1.55 -6.51
CA ASN A 54 -5.16 -2.83 -7.18
C ASN A 54 -6.08 -2.66 -8.40
N MET A 55 -6.14 -3.67 -9.25
CA MET A 55 -7.11 -3.82 -10.32
C MET A 55 -8.11 -4.97 -10.01
N PRO A 56 -9.23 -4.70 -9.32
CA PRO A 56 -10.13 -5.74 -8.79
C PRO A 56 -10.70 -6.68 -9.86
N ALA A 57 -10.86 -6.17 -11.08
CA ALA A 57 -11.38 -6.94 -12.22
C ALA A 57 -10.51 -8.16 -12.57
N PHE A 58 -9.22 -8.14 -12.22
CA PHE A 58 -8.33 -9.26 -12.50
C PHE A 58 -8.19 -10.26 -11.34
N GLU A 59 -8.50 -9.84 -10.11
CA GLU A 59 -8.30 -10.66 -8.90
C GLU A 59 -9.54 -11.47 -8.49
N GLY A 60 -10.67 -11.24 -9.14
CA GLY A 60 -11.95 -11.90 -8.79
C GLY A 60 -12.55 -11.43 -7.44
N SER A 61 -11.96 -10.43 -6.78
CA SER A 61 -12.47 -9.83 -5.55
C SER A 61 -12.68 -8.34 -5.74
N ASN A 62 -13.91 -7.85 -5.49
CA ASN A 62 -14.22 -6.43 -5.64
C ASN A 62 -13.52 -5.57 -4.59
N MET A 63 -13.32 -6.09 -3.38
CA MET A 63 -12.67 -5.34 -2.30
C MET A 63 -11.59 -6.14 -1.57
N PRO A 64 -10.43 -6.36 -2.22
CA PRO A 64 -9.40 -7.24 -1.67
C PRO A 64 -8.82 -6.70 -0.36
N GLU A 65 -8.68 -5.39 -0.18
CA GLU A 65 -8.17 -4.78 1.06
C GLU A 65 -8.95 -5.18 2.32
N LEU A 66 -10.24 -5.49 2.21
CA LEU A 66 -11.06 -5.79 3.39
C LEU A 66 -10.65 -7.10 4.06
N TRP A 67 -10.29 -8.11 3.27
CA TRP A 67 -9.90 -9.41 3.81
C TRP A 67 -8.40 -9.48 4.10
N MET A 68 -7.57 -8.71 3.37
CA MET A 68 -6.12 -8.62 3.61
C MET A 68 -5.72 -7.53 4.61
N THR A 69 -6.69 -6.84 5.23
CA THR A 69 -6.44 -5.66 6.10
C THR A 69 -5.35 -5.93 7.16
N ASP A 70 -5.32 -7.13 7.71
CA ASP A 70 -4.34 -7.53 8.72
C ASP A 70 -2.92 -7.69 8.16
N TRP A 71 -2.79 -8.32 6.99
CA TRP A 71 -1.52 -8.49 6.29
C TRP A 71 -0.95 -7.16 5.81
N MET A 72 -1.81 -6.19 5.52
CA MET A 72 -1.41 -4.82 5.19
C MET A 72 -0.99 -4.00 6.42
N GLY A 73 -1.41 -4.40 7.62
CA GLY A 73 -1.29 -3.58 8.84
C GLY A 73 -2.27 -2.40 8.89
N ALA A 74 -3.35 -2.42 8.10
CA ALA A 74 -4.29 -1.31 7.96
C ALA A 74 -5.50 -1.36 8.92
N ARG A 75 -5.51 -2.31 9.87
CA ARG A 75 -6.65 -2.52 10.77
C ARG A 75 -6.98 -1.26 11.56
N ASN A 76 -8.26 -0.86 11.52
CA ASN A 76 -8.80 0.34 12.19
C ASN A 76 -8.13 1.66 11.79
N LYS A 77 -7.41 1.70 10.65
CA LYS A 77 -6.76 2.89 10.13
C LYS A 77 -7.47 3.37 8.86
N PRO A 78 -7.52 4.69 8.59
CA PRO A 78 -8.06 5.22 7.34
C PRO A 78 -7.37 4.60 6.12
N LEU A 79 -8.17 4.16 5.14
CA LEU A 79 -7.68 3.60 3.88
C LEU A 79 -8.41 4.23 2.70
N LEU A 80 -7.64 4.73 1.72
CA LEU A 80 -8.13 5.21 0.44
C LEU A 80 -7.74 4.23 -0.66
N ARG A 81 -8.72 3.75 -1.44
CA ARG A 81 -8.44 3.03 -2.68
C ARG A 81 -8.25 3.97 -3.85
N VAL A 82 -7.26 3.69 -4.69
CA VAL A 82 -7.06 4.32 -5.98
C VAL A 82 -6.85 3.27 -7.07
N THR A 83 -7.57 3.40 -8.19
CA THR A 83 -7.47 2.49 -9.33
C THR A 83 -7.54 3.29 -10.64
N THR A 84 -6.51 3.19 -11.47
CA THR A 84 -6.39 3.94 -12.74
C THR A 84 -5.94 3.07 -13.91
N GLY A 85 -6.15 1.75 -13.83
CA GLY A 85 -5.67 0.83 -14.86
C GLY A 85 -4.19 0.52 -14.69
N GLY A 86 -3.45 0.47 -15.80
CA GLY A 86 -2.00 0.21 -15.81
C GLY A 86 -1.17 1.28 -15.08
N THR A 87 -1.74 2.44 -14.75
CA THR A 87 -1.06 3.53 -14.02
C THR A 87 -1.36 3.54 -12.52
N THR A 88 -2.02 2.50 -11.99
CA THR A 88 -2.46 2.42 -10.59
C THR A 88 -1.30 2.63 -9.62
N GLY A 89 -0.15 1.97 -9.83
CA GLY A 89 1.02 2.12 -8.95
C GLY A 89 1.52 3.56 -8.84
N GLY A 90 1.60 4.29 -9.96
CA GLY A 90 1.96 5.71 -9.96
C GLY A 90 0.91 6.60 -9.30
N THR A 91 -0.37 6.28 -9.49
CA THR A 91 -1.47 7.06 -8.91
C THR A 91 -1.56 6.87 -7.39
N VAL A 92 -1.27 5.67 -6.90
CA VAL A 92 -1.17 5.37 -5.46
C VAL A 92 -0.08 6.21 -4.80
N ALA A 93 1.10 6.32 -5.42
CA ALA A 93 2.18 7.16 -4.90
C ALA A 93 1.77 8.65 -4.84
N ILE A 94 1.12 9.15 -5.90
CA ILE A 94 0.62 10.53 -5.97
C ILE A 94 -0.48 10.78 -4.92
N ALA A 95 -1.40 9.84 -4.75
CA ALA A 95 -2.44 9.94 -3.74
C ALA A 95 -1.85 9.89 -2.32
N GLY A 96 -0.85 9.04 -2.06
CA GLY A 96 -0.11 9.02 -0.80
C GLY A 96 0.53 10.38 -0.49
N TYR A 97 1.20 10.98 -1.49
CA TYR A 97 1.75 12.33 -1.37
C TYR A 97 0.67 13.36 -1.00
N TYR A 98 -0.47 13.38 -1.70
CA TYR A 98 -1.52 14.36 -1.43
C TYR A 98 -2.22 14.13 -0.09
N THR A 99 -2.34 12.89 0.38
CA THR A 99 -2.89 12.57 1.71
C THR A 99 -2.06 13.25 2.82
N VAL A 100 -0.72 13.21 2.73
CA VAL A 100 0.16 13.93 3.67
C VAL A 100 0.12 15.44 3.42
N ALA A 101 0.24 15.87 2.17
CA ALA A 101 0.30 17.29 1.81
C ALA A 101 -0.97 18.07 2.19
N ALA A 102 -2.13 17.41 2.15
CA ALA A 102 -3.44 17.96 2.53
C ALA A 102 -3.53 18.35 4.01
N SER A 103 -2.58 17.89 4.86
CA SER A 103 -2.53 18.21 6.29
C SER A 103 -3.82 17.83 7.03
N LEU A 104 -4.35 16.65 6.72
CA LEU A 104 -5.50 16.10 7.45
C LEU A 104 -5.13 15.93 8.93
N PRO A 105 -6.05 16.22 9.87
CA PRO A 105 -5.76 16.05 11.29
C PRO A 105 -5.33 14.62 11.61
N LYS A 106 -4.19 14.47 12.30
CA LYS A 106 -3.61 13.17 12.72
C LYS A 106 -3.16 12.26 11.56
N VAL A 107 -2.80 12.83 10.41
CA VAL A 107 -2.21 12.08 9.30
C VAL A 107 -0.88 12.73 8.92
N ASP A 108 0.20 12.13 9.39
CA ASP A 108 1.58 12.56 9.17
C ASP A 108 2.37 11.52 8.35
N THR A 109 2.07 10.24 8.56
CA THR A 109 2.70 9.10 7.88
C THR A 109 1.69 8.30 7.08
N VAL A 110 1.99 8.04 5.80
CA VAL A 110 1.13 7.27 4.90
C VAL A 110 1.91 6.12 4.29
N LEU A 111 1.34 4.91 4.33
CA LEU A 111 1.85 3.78 3.58
C LEU A 111 1.04 3.61 2.29
N ALA A 112 1.74 3.74 1.16
CA ALA A 112 1.16 3.66 -0.18
C ALA A 112 1.49 2.30 -0.80
N ILE A 113 0.50 1.45 -0.98
CA ILE A 113 0.64 0.05 -1.38
C ILE A 113 -0.04 -0.16 -2.73
N ALA A 114 0.68 -0.76 -3.68
CA ALA A 114 0.10 -1.18 -4.95
C ALA A 114 0.51 -2.62 -5.26
N PHE A 115 -0.42 -3.43 -5.73
CA PHE A 115 -0.17 -4.84 -6.04
C PHE A 115 -1.05 -5.36 -7.17
N LEU A 116 -0.60 -6.46 -7.77
CA LEU A 116 -1.29 -7.22 -8.81
C LEU A 116 -0.92 -8.71 -8.67
N ALA A 117 -1.90 -9.60 -8.60
CA ALA A 117 -1.75 -11.04 -8.36
C ALA A 117 -2.52 -11.87 -9.40
N LEU A 118 -2.23 -11.66 -10.70
CA LEU A 118 -2.95 -12.30 -11.83
C LEU A 118 -2.97 -13.84 -11.81
N LEU A 119 -2.01 -14.50 -11.16
CA LEU A 119 -1.74 -15.93 -11.32
C LEU A 119 -1.29 -16.63 -10.03
N THR A 120 -1.55 -16.06 -8.85
CA THR A 120 -1.31 -16.77 -7.57
C THR A 120 -2.14 -18.05 -7.49
#